data_AF-A0A923QFD1-F1
#
_entry.id   AF-A0A923QFD1-F1
#
_cell.length_a   1.000
_cell.length_b   1.000
_cell.length_c   1.000
_cell.angle_alpha   90.00
_cell.angle_beta   90.00
_cell.angle_gamma   90.00
#
_symmetry.space_group_name_H-M   'P 1'
#
loop_
_entity.id
_entity.type
_entity.pdbx_description
1 polymer ?
#
loop_
_entity_poly.entity_id
_entity_poly.type
_entity_poly.pdbx_seq_one_letter_code
_entity_poly.pdbx_strand_id
1 'polypeptide(L)'
;RVLNVGHPPPVALREFVGLLEEAFGAKARLQPEVMPAGDVQSTWSDVNQLRLCVGAVPATPLHEGVARLAAWYRAWYRAWYQAG
;
A
#
# COMPACT_ATOMS: atom_id res chain seq x y z
N ARG A 1 21.89 14.42 -5.96
CA ARG A 1 21.47 13.23 -6.74
C ARG A 1 19.99 13.02 -6.49
N VAL A 2 19.23 12.57 -7.49
CA VAL A 2 17.81 12.22 -7.35
C VAL A 2 17.71 10.70 -7.40
N LEU A 3 17.01 10.09 -6.45
CA LEU A 3 16.87 8.63 -6.32
C LEU A 3 15.38 8.29 -6.15
N ASN A 4 14.90 7.27 -6.84
CA ASN A 4 13.55 6.77 -6.59
C ASN A 4 13.54 5.87 -5.35
N VAL A 5 12.47 5.98 -4.57
CA VAL A 5 12.19 5.11 -3.43
C VAL A 5 10.83 4.47 -3.68
N GLY A 6 10.73 3.15 -3.48
CA GLY A 6 9.48 2.41 -3.68
C GLY A 6 9.70 0.91 -3.62
N HIS A 7 8.64 0.16 -3.88
CA HIS A 7 8.65 -1.30 -3.88
C HIS A 7 8.33 -1.83 -5.29
N PRO A 8 9.31 -2.43 -5.98
CA PRO A 8 9.06 -3.29 -7.14
C PRO A 8 8.91 -4.76 -6.71
N PRO A 9 8.09 -5.59 -7.41
CA PRO A 9 7.26 -5.30 -8.59
C PRO A 9 5.90 -4.65 -8.27
N PRO A 10 5.15 -4.15 -9.27
CA PRO A 10 3.79 -3.64 -9.06
C PRO A 10 2.86 -4.75 -8.53
N VAL A 11 1.91 -4.34 -7.70
CA VAL A 11 0.89 -5.22 -7.11
C VAL A 11 -0.46 -4.91 -7.73
N ALA A 12 -1.25 -5.94 -8.03
CA ALA A 12 -2.57 -5.76 -8.60
C ALA A 12 -3.51 -5.09 -7.58
N LEU A 13 -4.30 -4.10 -8.03
CA LEU A 13 -5.26 -3.41 -7.16
C LEU A 13 -6.22 -4.38 -6.45
N ARG A 14 -6.64 -5.46 -7.13
CA ARG A 14 -7.52 -6.49 -6.55
C ARG A 14 -6.85 -7.26 -5.41
N GLU A 15 -5.55 -7.54 -5.52
CA GLU A 15 -4.78 -8.19 -4.47
C GLU A 15 -4.67 -7.28 -3.25
N PHE A 16 -4.34 -6.00 -3.47
CA PHE A 16 -4.28 -5.02 -2.40
C PHE A 16 -5.63 -4.84 -1.68
N VAL A 17 -6.74 -4.79 -2.43
CA VAL A 17 -8.09 -4.79 -1.86
C VAL A 17 -8.33 -6.04 -1.02
N GLY A 18 -7.95 -7.23 -1.51
CA GLY A 18 -8.08 -8.48 -0.75
C GLY A 18 -7.38 -8.43 0.60
N LEU A 19 -6.15 -7.91 0.64
CA LEU A 19 -5.40 -7.73 1.89
C LEU A 19 -6.11 -6.77 2.86
N LEU A 20 -6.74 -5.70 2.35
CA LEU A 20 -7.54 -4.80 3.17
C LEU A 20 -8.78 -5.50 3.72
N GLU A 21 -9.50 -6.28 2.89
CA GLU A 21 -10.67 -7.03 3.34
C GLU A 21 -10.33 -8.02 4.46
N GLU A 22 -9.21 -8.73 4.34
CA GLU A 22 -8.69 -9.64 5.37
C GLU A 22 -8.33 -8.89 6.65
N ALA A 23 -7.55 -7.81 6.54
CA ALA A 23 -7.10 -7.04 7.69
C ALA A 23 -8.25 -6.33 8.44
N PHE A 24 -9.28 -5.90 7.70
CA PHE A 24 -10.46 -5.26 8.28
C PHE A 24 -11.62 -6.23 8.58
N GLY A 25 -11.54 -7.49 8.14
CA GLY A 25 -12.58 -8.51 8.36
C GLY A 25 -13.91 -8.18 7.68
N ALA A 26 -13.90 -7.41 6.58
CA ALA A 26 -15.10 -6.94 5.91
C ALA A 26 -14.88 -6.86 4.40
N LYS A 27 -15.91 -7.20 3.60
CA LYS A 27 -15.86 -7.10 2.14
C LYS A 27 -15.99 -5.66 1.68
N ALA A 28 -15.14 -5.28 0.73
CA ALA A 28 -15.18 -3.97 0.10
C ALA A 28 -16.39 -3.89 -0.86
N ARG A 29 -17.06 -2.75 -0.86
CA ARG A 29 -18.11 -2.44 -1.84
C ARG A 29 -17.45 -1.85 -3.08
N LEU A 30 -17.05 -2.72 -4.01
CA LEU A 30 -16.37 -2.32 -5.23
C LEU A 30 -17.36 -1.80 -6.27
N GLN A 31 -17.08 -0.62 -6.82
CA GLN A 31 -17.81 -0.04 -7.95
C GLN A 31 -16.82 0.08 -9.11
N PRO A 32 -16.95 -0.72 -10.17
CA PRO A 32 -16.05 -0.62 -11.31
C PRO A 32 -16.33 0.66 -12.09
N GLU A 33 -15.28 1.44 -12.35
CA GLU A 33 -15.32 2.64 -13.18
C GLU A 33 -14.42 2.50 -14.40
N VAL A 34 -14.64 3.36 -15.40
CA VAL A 34 -13.75 3.47 -16.56
C VAL A 34 -12.44 4.10 -16.10
N MET A 35 -11.31 3.49 -16.45
CA MET A 35 -9.99 4.03 -16.13
C MET A 35 -9.86 5.46 -16.72
N PRO A 36 -9.58 6.47 -15.89
CA PRO A 36 -9.36 7.83 -16.36
C PRO A 36 -8.28 7.88 -17.46
N ALA A 37 -8.43 8.78 -18.44
CA ALA A 37 -7.47 8.89 -19.55
C ALA A 37 -6.04 9.24 -19.10
N GLY A 38 -5.87 9.79 -17.89
CA GLY A 38 -4.57 10.09 -17.29
C GLY A 38 -3.92 8.95 -16.51
N ASP A 39 -4.64 7.85 -16.27
CA ASP A 39 -4.12 6.70 -15.52
C ASP A 39 -3.30 5.78 -16.42
N VAL A 40 -2.22 5.23 -15.85
CA VAL A 40 -1.40 4.20 -16.49
C VAL A 40 -1.76 2.83 -15.93
N GLN A 41 -1.72 1.80 -16.79
CA GLN A 41 -2.11 0.44 -16.41
C GLN A 41 -1.19 -0.18 -15.33
N SER A 42 0.09 0.18 -15.34
CA SER A 42 1.07 -0.29 -14.37
C SER A 42 2.25 0.68 -14.30
N THR A 43 2.72 0.95 -13.09
CA THR A 43 3.84 1.85 -12.79
C THR A 43 4.53 1.35 -11.54
N TRP A 44 5.86 1.46 -11.50
CA TRP A 44 6.67 1.09 -10.34
C TRP A 44 7.95 1.92 -10.31
N SER A 45 8.56 2.01 -9.12
CA SER A 45 9.82 2.73 -8.92
C SER A 45 11.02 1.87 -9.32
N ASP A 46 11.89 2.40 -10.19
CA ASP A 46 13.23 1.83 -10.38
C ASP A 46 14.16 2.26 -9.25
N VAL A 47 14.47 1.31 -8.35
CA VAL A 47 15.29 1.53 -7.16
C VAL A 47 16.75 1.05 -7.31
N ASN A 48 17.20 0.73 -8.53
CA ASN A 48 18.57 0.24 -8.75
C ASN A 48 19.62 1.23 -8.26
N GLN A 49 19.45 2.53 -8.56
CA GLN A 49 20.35 3.59 -8.09
C GLN A 49 20.35 3.74 -6.57
N LEU A 50 19.18 3.57 -5.93
CA LEU A 50 19.08 3.60 -4.47
C LEU A 50 19.88 2.44 -3.84
N ARG A 51 19.69 1.21 -4.34
CA ARG A 51 20.41 0.02 -3.87
C ARG A 51 21.92 0.18 -4.00
N LEU A 52 22.41 0.75 -5.10
CA LEU A 52 23.83 1.04 -5.29
C LEU A 52 24.38 2.05 -4.26
N CYS A 53 23.57 3.01 -3.83
CA CYS A 53 23.99 4.04 -2.87
C CYS A 53 24.01 3.56 -1.41
N VAL A 54 23.05 2.72 -1.01
CA VAL A 54 22.84 2.39 0.43
C VAL A 54 22.99 0.89 0.75
N GLY A 55 23.21 0.04 -0.26
CA GLY A 55 23.25 -1.41 -0.10
C GLY A 55 21.84 -1.99 0.08
N ALA A 56 21.58 -2.59 1.23
CA ALA A 56 20.30 -3.22 1.52
C ALA A 56 19.21 -2.17 1.80
N VAL A 57 18.09 -2.27 1.09
CA VAL A 57 16.90 -1.45 1.34
C VAL A 57 15.92 -2.28 2.17
N PRO A 58 15.53 -1.83 3.38
CA PRO A 58 14.51 -2.51 4.16
C PRO A 58 13.22 -2.65 3.36
N ALA A 59 12.65 -3.85 3.34
CA ALA A 59 11.39 -4.13 2.68
C ALA A 59 10.43 -4.75 3.69
N THR A 60 9.29 -4.10 3.92
CA THR A 60 8.18 -4.73 4.64
C THR A 60 7.31 -5.44 3.60
N PRO A 61 7.03 -6.75 3.76
CA PRO A 61 6.07 -7.44 2.91
C PRO A 61 4.71 -6.72 2.91
N LEU A 62 4.05 -6.67 1.76
CA LEU A 62 2.81 -5.89 1.62
C LEU A 62 1.73 -6.32 2.62
N HIS A 63 1.50 -7.63 2.78
CA HIS A 63 0.51 -8.16 3.72
C HIS A 63 0.78 -7.71 5.17
N GLU A 64 2.05 -7.67 5.56
CA GLU A 64 2.45 -7.22 6.89
C GLU A 64 2.25 -5.70 7.05
N GLY A 65 2.60 -4.92 6.03
CA GLY A 65 2.34 -3.48 6.00
C GLY A 65 0.85 -3.15 6.11
N VAL A 66 0.00 -3.86 5.37
CA VAL A 66 -1.46 -3.69 5.41
C VAL A 66 -2.04 -4.07 6.76
N ALA A 67 -1.60 -5.19 7.36
CA ALA A 67 -2.05 -5.61 8.68
C ALA A 67 -1.68 -4.58 9.76
N ARG A 68 -0.44 -4.06 9.73
CA ARG A 68 0.03 -3.00 10.65
C ARG A 68 -0.76 -1.71 10.47
N LEU A 69 -1.05 -1.32 9.23
CA LEU A 69 -1.87 -0.15 8.91
C LEU A 69 -3.29 -0.29 9.49
N ALA A 70 -3.94 -1.43 9.26
CA ALA A 70 -5.29 -1.68 9.77
C ALA A 70 -5.35 -1.65 11.30
N ALA A 71 -4.36 -2.24 11.97
CA ALA A 71 -4.24 -2.22 13.42
C ALA A 71 -4.10 -0.79 13.96
N TRP A 72 -3.19 0.00 13.37
CA TRP A 72 -3.00 1.41 13.73
C TRP A 72 -4.28 2.22 13.52
N TYR A 73 -4.93 2.07 12.36
CA TYR A 73 -6.14 2.83 12.03
C TYR A 73 -7.29 2.54 13.00
N ARG A 74 -7.51 1.26 13.36
CA ARG A 74 -8.53 0.87 14.35
C ARG A 74 -8.26 1.46 15.73
N ALA A 75 -7.01 1.45 16.17
CA ALA A 75 -6.61 2.03 17.45
C ALA A 75 -6.83 3.55 17.45
N TRP A 76 -6.38 4.23 16.40
CA TRP A 76 -6.57 5.66 16.23
C TRP A 76 -8.07 6.04 16.21
N TYR A 77 -8.89 5.35 15.42
CA TYR A 77 -10.32 5.63 15.30
C TYR A 77 -11.05 5.44 16.64
N ARG A 78 -10.71 4.38 17.38
CA ARG A 78 -11.26 4.14 18.72
C ARG A 78 -10.89 5.26 19.69
N ALA A 79 -9.63 5.68 19.71
CA ALA A 79 -9.16 6.76 20.57
C ALA A 79 -9.85 8.09 20.22
N TRP A 80 -10.02 8.38 18.94
CA TRP A 80 -10.74 9.57 18.47
C TRP A 80 -12.22 9.56 18.91
N TYR A 81 -12.91 8.42 18.77
CA TYR A 81 -14.32 8.30 19.17
C TYR A 81 -14.53 8.43 20.69
N GLN A 82 -13.58 7.95 21.50
CA GLN A 82 -13.64 8.04 22.96
C GLN A 82 -13.28 9.44 23.52
N ALA A 83 -12.67 10.28 22.68
CA ALA A 83 -12.27 11.63 23.05
C ALA A 83 -13.35 12.69 22.76
N GLY A 84 -14.46 12.30 22.11
CA GLY A 84 -15.66 13.12 21.92
C GLY A 84 -16.82 12.66 22.79
#